data_AF-M8AH60-F1
#
_entry.id   AF-M8AH60-F1
#
_cell.length_a   1.000
_cell.length_b   1.000
_cell.length_c   1.000
_cell.angle_alpha   90.00
_cell.angle_beta   90.00
_cell.angle_gamma   90.00
#
_symmetry.space_group_name_H-M   'P 1'
#
loop_
_entity.id
_entity.type
_entity.pdbx_description
1 polymer ?
#
loop_
_entity_poly.entity_id
_entity_poly.type
_entity_poly.pdbx_seq_one_letter_code
_entity_poly.pdbx_strand_id
1 'polypeptide(L)'
;MGRPADGSRLSDAGSEGGPALSASSSSMGHELGGVTKHGSTKKKASAHPYLAHQMSDFGFRQNPQGSNTGVCNEDNLQATPARPAPRSRTPRRGWPPSARARWTATSLPTSRSPRGKIVLCDRGVNARVEKGAVVKAAGGAGMVLANTAASGEELVADSHLLPAVAVGKSTGDKIRDYAQRGGRPMAMLSFGGTALGIQPSPVVAAFSSRGPNTVVPDILKPDMIGPGVNILAGWSGVKGPTGLAKDGRRTPFNIISGTSMSCPHISGLAALLKAAHPNWSPAAIKSALMTTTYTMDNTNSSLRDAAGSSPATPFGFGAGHVDPQKALSPGLVYDISTSDYVAFLCSLDYSAAHIRVITKMANVSCPPRSRPGDLNYPSFSVVFRKKPRHVVRYRRELTNVGPAMAVYDVKVSGPASAGVTVTPARLVFKKVGQKQRYYVTFESKAAGPGRAKPDFGWISWASDEHVVRSPVAYTWKM
;
A
#
# COMPACT_ATOMS: atom_id res chain seq x y z
N MET A 1 -15.74 6.98 67.32
CA MET A 1 -16.06 8.10 66.40
C MET A 1 -15.05 8.02 65.25
N GLY A 2 -15.35 7.87 63.97
CA GLY A 2 -16.59 7.72 63.22
C GLY A 2 -16.21 7.14 61.85
N ARG A 3 -17.14 6.38 61.28
CA ARG A 3 -17.04 5.45 60.13
C ARG A 3 -16.71 6.09 58.77
N PRO A 4 -16.36 5.26 57.76
CA PRO A 4 -16.15 5.69 56.37
C PRO A 4 -17.49 6.03 55.69
N ALA A 5 -17.48 6.99 54.76
CA ALA A 5 -18.62 7.28 53.90
C ALA A 5 -18.52 6.45 52.61
N ASP A 6 -19.51 5.59 52.45
CA ASP A 6 -19.89 4.86 51.25
C ASP A 6 -20.33 5.84 50.13
N GLY A 7 -20.05 5.46 48.89
CA GLY A 7 -20.37 6.19 47.68
C GLY A 7 -20.63 5.21 46.54
N SER A 8 -21.55 4.28 46.78
CA SER A 8 -22.16 3.45 45.75
C SER A 8 -23.01 4.29 44.77
N ARG A 9 -23.05 3.82 43.52
CA ARG A 9 -23.90 4.24 42.37
C ARG A 9 -23.46 5.46 41.56
N LEU A 10 -22.73 5.18 40.48
CA LEU A 10 -23.05 5.70 39.15
C LEU A 10 -23.13 4.51 38.19
N SER A 11 -24.37 4.03 38.02
CA SER A 11 -24.81 3.17 36.95
C SER A 11 -24.77 3.93 35.61
N ASP A 12 -24.49 3.18 34.54
CA ASP A 12 -24.79 3.49 33.14
C ASP A 12 -24.24 4.78 32.51
N ALA A 13 -23.04 4.65 31.94
CA ALA A 13 -22.74 5.19 30.60
C ALA A 13 -21.67 4.32 29.93
N GLY A 14 -22.10 3.27 29.23
CA GLY A 14 -21.23 2.43 28.41
C GLY A 14 -20.63 3.23 27.24
N SER A 15 -19.47 3.84 27.44
CA SER A 15 -18.67 4.38 26.35
C SER A 15 -17.91 3.23 25.69
N GLU A 16 -18.37 2.78 24.51
CA GLU A 16 -17.64 1.85 23.62
C GLU A 16 -16.44 2.55 22.94
N GLY A 17 -15.58 3.20 23.74
CA GLY A 17 -14.39 3.92 23.28
C GLY A 17 -13.18 3.01 23.10
N GLY A 18 -13.24 2.02 22.19
CA GLY A 18 -12.08 1.19 21.85
C GLY A 18 -11.05 1.95 20.99
N PRO A 19 -9.74 1.67 21.09
CA PRO A 19 -8.73 2.30 20.24
C PRO A 19 -8.86 1.82 18.78
N ALA A 20 -8.77 2.75 17.82
CA ALA A 20 -8.69 2.41 16.40
C ALA A 20 -7.28 1.88 16.07
N LEU A 21 -7.20 0.69 15.46
CA LEU A 21 -5.92 0.08 15.07
C LEU A 21 -5.65 0.24 13.57
N SER A 22 -4.46 0.74 13.30
CA SER A 22 -3.86 0.81 11.98
C SER A 22 -2.85 -0.32 11.78
N ALA A 23 -2.94 -1.03 10.67
CA ALA A 23 -1.95 -2.01 10.24
C ALA A 23 -1.52 -1.78 8.79
N SER A 24 -0.23 -1.97 8.53
CA SER A 24 0.28 -2.10 7.17
C SER A 24 -0.13 -3.47 6.58
N SER A 25 -0.51 -3.51 5.30
CA SER A 25 -0.39 -4.76 4.55
C SER A 25 1.09 -5.13 4.44
N SER A 26 1.46 -6.40 4.33
CA SER A 26 2.86 -6.76 4.09
C SER A 26 3.43 -6.08 2.84
N SER A 27 4.77 -5.93 2.80
CA SER A 27 5.54 -5.39 1.67
C SER A 27 6.09 -6.49 0.75
N MET A 28 5.65 -7.73 0.95
CA MET A 28 5.99 -8.86 0.10
C MET A 28 4.82 -9.11 -0.85
N GLY A 29 4.94 -8.64 -2.08
CA GLY A 29 4.19 -9.24 -3.18
C GLY A 29 4.65 -10.69 -3.32
N HIS A 30 3.71 -11.62 -3.46
CA HIS A 30 3.93 -13.05 -3.73
C HIS A 30 4.38 -14.02 -2.62
N GLU A 31 4.29 -13.69 -1.32
CA GLU A 31 4.41 -14.71 -0.27
C GLU A 31 3.31 -14.66 0.80
N LEU A 32 2.87 -15.88 1.18
CA LEU A 32 1.72 -16.20 2.01
C LEU A 32 1.89 -15.75 3.46
N GLY A 33 0.80 -15.23 4.02
CA GLY A 33 0.51 -15.30 5.47
C GLY A 33 1.27 -14.33 6.36
N GLY A 34 0.63 -13.23 6.76
CA GLY A 34 1.16 -12.37 7.82
C GLY A 34 0.17 -11.33 8.34
N VAL A 35 -0.19 -11.48 9.62
CA VAL A 35 -0.93 -10.56 10.51
C VAL A 35 -2.44 -10.43 10.29
N THR A 36 -3.22 -11.03 11.20
CA THR A 36 -4.64 -10.69 11.43
C THR A 36 -4.94 -10.65 12.94
N LYS A 37 -5.02 -9.44 13.50
CA LYS A 37 -5.95 -9.15 14.61
C LYS A 37 -7.20 -8.52 14.00
N HIS A 38 -8.36 -9.12 14.22
CA HIS A 38 -9.65 -8.60 13.75
C HIS A 38 -9.95 -7.28 14.51
N GLY A 39 -10.17 -6.20 13.76
CA GLY A 39 -10.19 -4.81 14.24
C GLY A 39 -9.14 -3.89 13.60
N SER A 40 -8.18 -4.43 12.84
CA SER A 40 -7.13 -3.63 12.17
C SER A 40 -7.50 -3.20 10.75
N THR A 41 -7.31 -1.91 10.45
CA THR A 41 -7.32 -1.38 9.07
C THR A 41 -6.05 -1.85 8.34
N LYS A 42 -6.16 -2.54 7.20
CA LYS A 42 -4.98 -2.97 6.42
C LYS A 42 -4.71 -1.97 5.30
N LYS A 43 -3.52 -1.36 5.32
CA LYS A 43 -3.15 -0.19 4.51
C LYS A 43 -2.03 -0.53 3.54
N LYS A 44 -2.14 -0.02 2.32
CA LYS A 44 -1.11 -0.17 1.29
C LYS A 44 -0.38 1.12 0.98
N ALA A 45 0.80 0.97 0.39
CA ALA A 45 1.60 2.06 -0.11
C ALA A 45 1.17 2.47 -1.50
N SER A 46 1.01 3.78 -1.66
CA SER A 46 0.97 4.45 -2.95
C SER A 46 2.13 5.43 -3.06
N ALA A 47 2.59 5.63 -4.29
CA ALA A 47 3.60 6.61 -4.63
C ALA A 47 2.97 8.00 -4.75
N HIS A 48 3.60 8.96 -4.09
CA HIS A 48 3.27 10.38 -4.16
C HIS A 48 4.16 11.11 -5.18
N PRO A 49 3.90 12.39 -5.52
CA PRO A 49 4.57 13.07 -6.62
C PRO A 49 6.03 13.44 -6.32
N TYR A 50 6.61 12.99 -5.21
CA TYR A 50 8.01 13.24 -4.87
C TYR A 50 8.89 12.14 -5.48
N LEU A 51 9.53 12.47 -6.59
CA LEU A 51 10.66 11.71 -7.10
C LEU A 51 11.93 12.54 -6.93
N ALA A 52 12.87 12.00 -6.17
CA ALA A 52 14.25 12.46 -6.23
C ALA A 52 14.78 12.08 -7.62
N HIS A 53 15.01 13.08 -8.47
CA HIS A 53 15.55 12.85 -9.80
C HIS A 53 17.08 12.81 -9.72
N GLN A 54 17.64 11.68 -10.12
CA GLN A 54 18.98 11.66 -10.69
C GLN A 54 18.78 11.86 -12.19
N MET A 55 19.28 12.97 -12.71
CA MET A 55 19.29 13.20 -14.15
C MET A 55 20.39 12.33 -14.76
N SER A 56 19.96 11.41 -15.60
CA SER A 56 20.80 10.68 -16.54
C SER A 56 20.64 11.37 -17.90
N ASP A 57 21.48 12.35 -18.20
CA ASP A 57 21.53 12.92 -19.55
C ASP A 57 22.17 11.88 -20.49
N PHE A 58 21.33 11.14 -21.22
CA PHE A 58 21.77 10.28 -22.31
C PHE A 58 21.73 11.07 -23.63
N GLY A 59 22.84 11.74 -23.95
CA GLY A 59 23.06 12.35 -25.27
C GLY A 59 23.78 11.39 -26.20
N PHE A 60 23.14 10.98 -27.30
CA PHE A 60 23.71 10.06 -28.29
C PHE A 60 24.72 10.79 -29.20
N ARG A 61 25.98 10.35 -29.20
CA ARG A 61 26.85 10.43 -30.39
C ARG A 61 27.25 9.01 -30.77
N GLN A 62 26.83 8.59 -31.96
CA GLN A 62 27.12 7.27 -32.50
C GLN A 62 28.55 7.23 -33.05
N ASN A 63 29.30 6.20 -32.68
CA ASN A 63 30.29 5.60 -33.57
C ASN A 63 30.50 4.13 -33.17
N PRO A 64 30.41 3.17 -34.11
CA PRO A 64 30.41 1.75 -33.79
C PRO A 64 31.83 1.18 -33.74
N GLN A 65 32.09 0.25 -32.81
CA GLN A 65 32.86 -1.01 -32.97
C GLN A 65 33.30 -1.58 -31.61
N GLY A 66 33.12 -2.90 -31.41
CA GLY A 66 33.96 -3.72 -30.51
C GLY A 66 33.36 -4.22 -29.18
N SER A 67 32.90 -5.47 -29.20
CA SER A 67 32.62 -6.51 -28.18
C SER A 67 32.83 -6.39 -26.64
N ASN A 68 31.89 -7.06 -25.93
CA ASN A 68 31.93 -7.80 -24.64
C ASN A 68 31.32 -7.17 -23.36
N THR A 69 30.29 -7.85 -22.81
CA THR A 69 29.51 -7.46 -21.61
C THR A 69 29.25 -8.58 -20.60
N GLY A 70 28.94 -8.17 -19.37
CA GLY A 70 28.43 -9.02 -18.30
C GLY A 70 27.68 -8.18 -17.27
N VAL A 71 26.64 -8.80 -16.74
CA VAL A 71 25.60 -8.29 -15.83
C VAL A 71 25.93 -8.79 -14.41
N CYS A 72 25.71 -7.97 -13.38
CA CYS A 72 25.72 -8.46 -12.00
C CYS A 72 24.45 -9.29 -11.73
N ASN A 73 24.45 -10.58 -12.11
CA ASN A 73 23.48 -11.58 -11.66
C ASN A 73 24.06 -12.45 -10.53
N GLU A 74 23.16 -13.17 -9.85
CA GLU A 74 23.41 -13.92 -8.60
C GLU A 74 24.63 -14.85 -8.66
N ASP A 75 24.98 -15.37 -9.83
CA ASP A 75 26.10 -16.30 -10.01
C ASP A 75 27.50 -15.68 -9.84
N ASN A 76 27.63 -14.34 -9.85
CA ASN A 76 28.93 -13.65 -9.78
C ASN A 76 29.25 -13.01 -8.42
N LEU A 77 28.44 -13.25 -7.39
CA LEU A 77 28.58 -12.61 -6.07
C LEU A 77 28.87 -13.63 -4.96
N GLN A 78 29.85 -14.51 -5.15
CA GLN A 78 30.48 -15.21 -4.04
C GLN A 78 31.69 -14.41 -3.53
N ALA A 79 31.51 -13.73 -2.40
CA ALA A 79 32.60 -13.04 -1.71
C ALA A 79 33.39 -14.05 -0.85
N THR A 80 34.63 -14.37 -1.24
CA THR A 80 35.61 -14.96 -0.34
C THR A 80 36.25 -13.87 0.55
N PRO A 81 36.54 -14.17 1.84
CA PRO A 81 37.06 -13.17 2.76
C PRO A 81 38.55 -12.90 2.50
N ALA A 82 38.91 -11.68 2.10
CA ALA A 82 40.30 -11.25 2.04
C ALA A 82 40.73 -10.62 3.39
N ARG A 83 41.91 -11.05 3.87
CA ARG A 83 42.59 -10.66 5.12
C ARG A 83 42.91 -9.15 5.23
N PRO A 84 43.11 -8.61 6.45
CA PRO A 84 43.33 -7.18 6.67
C PRO A 84 44.80 -6.77 6.58
N ALA A 85 45.07 -5.55 6.12
CA ALA A 85 46.37 -4.86 6.23
C ALA A 85 46.12 -3.33 6.33
N PRO A 86 47.08 -2.50 6.83
CA PRO A 86 46.91 -1.81 8.10
C PRO A 86 46.58 -0.30 8.00
N ARG A 87 46.24 0.25 9.18
CA ARG A 87 45.81 1.62 9.47
C ARG A 87 46.83 2.70 9.10
N SER A 88 46.34 3.86 8.66
CA SER A 88 46.89 5.17 9.03
C SER A 88 45.79 6.26 9.16
N ARG A 89 45.96 7.11 10.18
CA ARG A 89 45.20 8.33 10.58
C ARG A 89 45.52 9.47 9.59
N THR A 90 44.75 10.55 9.35
CA THR A 90 43.73 11.35 10.08
C THR A 90 43.04 12.31 9.07
N PRO A 91 41.96 13.03 9.41
CA PRO A 91 41.03 13.64 8.46
C PRO A 91 41.27 15.14 8.20
N ARG A 92 40.85 15.65 7.03
CA ARG A 92 40.55 17.08 6.82
C ARG A 92 39.20 17.28 6.16
N ARG A 93 38.49 18.28 6.70
CA ARG A 93 37.13 18.77 6.39
C ARG A 93 37.10 19.54 5.07
N GLY A 94 35.91 19.58 4.47
CA GLY A 94 35.52 20.55 3.44
C GLY A 94 34.88 19.90 2.22
N TRP A 95 33.57 20.04 2.06
CA TRP A 95 32.87 19.69 0.80
C TRP A 95 32.64 21.00 0.04
N PRO A 96 33.17 21.19 -1.19
CA PRO A 96 32.80 22.33 -2.00
C PRO A 96 31.50 22.04 -2.80
N PRO A 97 30.74 23.06 -3.21
CA PRO A 97 29.54 22.89 -4.03
C PRO A 97 29.90 22.62 -5.49
N SER A 98 29.07 21.80 -6.15
CA SER A 98 29.05 21.52 -7.60
C SER A 98 30.33 20.89 -8.21
N ALA A 99 30.44 19.57 -8.14
CA ALA A 99 31.36 18.81 -8.99
C ALA A 99 30.55 18.04 -10.06
N ARG A 100 30.56 18.55 -11.31
CA ARG A 100 30.16 17.75 -12.49
C ARG A 100 31.26 16.73 -12.75
N ALA A 101 30.96 15.45 -12.65
CA ALA A 101 31.94 14.39 -12.82
C ALA A 101 31.51 13.47 -13.98
N ARG A 102 32.25 13.53 -15.10
CA ARG A 102 32.06 12.70 -16.30
C ARG A 102 32.77 11.36 -16.10
N TRP A 103 32.08 10.23 -16.31
CA TRP A 103 32.67 8.90 -16.07
C TRP A 103 32.38 7.87 -17.18
N THR A 104 33.26 6.89 -17.30
CA THR A 104 33.20 5.79 -18.27
C THR A 104 32.40 4.61 -17.68
N ALA A 105 31.46 4.06 -18.44
CA ALA A 105 30.66 2.90 -18.05
C ALA A 105 31.19 1.67 -18.81
N THR A 106 31.93 0.77 -18.18
CA THR A 106 32.41 -0.43 -18.87
C THR A 106 32.05 -1.69 -18.08
N SER A 107 31.68 -2.73 -18.80
CA SER A 107 31.15 -4.01 -18.33
C SER A 107 32.07 -4.85 -17.42
N LEU A 108 31.46 -5.85 -16.77
CA LEU A 108 32.08 -7.04 -16.16
C LEU A 108 32.16 -8.17 -17.19
N PRO A 109 33.25 -8.93 -17.30
CA PRO A 109 33.16 -10.38 -17.08
C PRO A 109 33.98 -10.74 -15.84
N THR A 110 33.97 -12.01 -15.43
CA THR A 110 34.74 -12.64 -14.35
C THR A 110 36.27 -12.37 -14.37
N SER A 111 36.78 -11.56 -15.31
CA SER A 111 38.18 -11.14 -15.41
C SER A 111 38.42 -9.62 -15.46
N ARG A 112 37.41 -8.74 -15.32
CA ARG A 112 37.62 -7.27 -15.35
C ARG A 112 37.15 -6.56 -14.09
N SER A 113 38.10 -5.88 -13.44
CA SER A 113 37.87 -5.08 -12.24
C SER A 113 36.76 -4.02 -12.46
N PRO A 114 35.81 -3.87 -11.51
CA PRO A 114 34.82 -2.78 -11.52
C PRO A 114 35.43 -1.44 -11.07
N ARG A 115 36.72 -1.42 -10.72
CA ARG A 115 37.43 -0.22 -10.24
C ARG A 115 37.27 0.95 -11.20
N GLY A 116 36.75 2.07 -10.69
CA GLY A 116 36.60 3.32 -11.44
C GLY A 116 35.40 3.36 -12.41
N LYS A 117 34.53 2.35 -12.42
CA LYS A 117 33.41 2.23 -13.38
C LYS A 117 32.04 2.40 -12.73
N ILE A 118 31.05 2.76 -13.53
CA ILE A 118 29.63 2.67 -13.15
C ILE A 118 29.13 1.26 -13.47
N VAL A 119 28.56 0.57 -12.47
CA VAL A 119 28.10 -0.82 -12.58
C VAL A 119 26.58 -0.86 -12.73
N LEU A 120 26.08 -1.56 -13.75
CA LEU A 120 24.66 -1.88 -13.90
C LEU A 120 24.33 -3.13 -13.06
N CYS A 121 23.40 -3.00 -12.13
CA CYS A 121 22.92 -4.07 -11.27
C CYS A 121 21.40 -4.23 -11.41
N ASP A 122 20.94 -5.47 -11.38
CA ASP A 122 19.50 -5.75 -11.37
C ASP A 122 18.95 -5.73 -9.94
N ARG A 123 17.77 -5.14 -9.79
CA ARG A 123 16.96 -5.30 -8.58
C ARG A 123 16.54 -6.77 -8.46
N GLY A 124 16.71 -7.33 -7.28
CA GLY A 124 16.46 -8.74 -6.99
C GLY A 124 16.29 -8.97 -5.50
N VAL A 125 16.54 -10.21 -5.05
CA VAL A 125 16.27 -10.66 -3.67
C VAL A 125 17.09 -9.88 -2.63
N ASN A 126 18.39 -9.71 -2.88
CA ASN A 126 19.28 -9.01 -1.96
C ASN A 126 18.94 -7.52 -1.83
N ALA A 127 19.23 -6.94 -0.66
CA ALA A 127 18.93 -5.54 -0.39
C ALA A 127 19.60 -4.61 -1.41
N ARG A 128 18.82 -3.65 -1.92
CA ARG A 128 19.26 -2.69 -2.94
C ARG A 128 20.51 -1.92 -2.50
N VAL A 129 20.51 -1.45 -1.25
CA VAL A 129 21.66 -0.75 -0.64
C VAL A 129 22.89 -1.64 -0.45
N GLU A 130 22.69 -2.95 -0.26
CA GLU A 130 23.78 -3.92 -0.11
C GLU A 130 24.52 -4.13 -1.44
N LYS A 131 23.80 -4.24 -2.55
CA LYS A 131 24.39 -4.28 -3.90
C LYS A 131 25.31 -3.09 -4.13
N GLY A 132 24.86 -1.89 -3.79
CA GLY A 132 25.70 -0.70 -3.87
C GLY A 132 26.94 -0.83 -2.98
N ALA A 133 26.78 -1.30 -1.74
CA ALA A 133 27.92 -1.46 -0.85
C ALA A 133 28.96 -2.48 -1.37
N VAL A 134 28.54 -3.53 -2.09
CA VAL A 134 29.47 -4.46 -2.77
C VAL A 134 30.17 -3.80 -3.94
N VAL A 135 29.45 -3.05 -4.80
CA VAL A 135 30.05 -2.28 -5.90
C VAL A 135 31.13 -1.32 -5.37
N LYS A 136 30.85 -0.63 -4.26
CA LYS A 136 31.82 0.25 -3.60
C LYS A 136 33.05 -0.52 -3.10
N ALA A 137 32.85 -1.67 -2.44
CA ALA A 137 33.95 -2.48 -1.92
C ALA A 137 34.86 -2.99 -3.04
N ALA A 138 34.31 -3.27 -4.22
CA ALA A 138 35.08 -3.66 -5.40
C ALA A 138 35.76 -2.48 -6.14
N GLY A 139 35.60 -1.24 -5.64
CA GLY A 139 36.21 -0.03 -6.20
C GLY A 139 35.38 0.67 -7.28
N GLY A 140 34.11 0.30 -7.47
CA GLY A 140 33.20 0.94 -8.41
C GLY A 140 32.97 2.42 -8.11
N ALA A 141 32.91 3.24 -9.16
CA ALA A 141 32.68 4.68 -9.09
C ALA A 141 31.19 5.05 -8.98
N GLY A 142 30.31 4.19 -9.48
CA GLY A 142 28.86 4.43 -9.53
C GLY A 142 28.05 3.15 -9.67
N MET A 143 26.73 3.22 -9.47
CA MET A 143 25.82 2.11 -9.75
C MET A 143 24.53 2.58 -10.45
N VAL A 144 24.08 1.85 -11.45
CA VAL A 144 22.71 1.95 -11.97
C VAL A 144 21.98 0.72 -11.47
N LEU A 145 20.92 0.89 -10.70
CA LEU A 145 20.04 -0.18 -10.25
C LEU A 145 18.81 -0.24 -11.18
N ALA A 146 18.77 -1.23 -12.06
CA ALA A 146 17.66 -1.44 -12.97
C ALA A 146 16.58 -2.34 -12.36
N ASN A 147 15.32 -1.89 -12.41
CA ASN A 147 14.20 -2.75 -12.09
C ASN A 147 14.05 -3.89 -13.11
N THR A 148 13.52 -5.01 -12.63
CA THR A 148 13.12 -6.15 -13.45
C THR A 148 11.59 -6.17 -13.62
N ALA A 149 11.07 -7.15 -14.36
CA ALA A 149 9.62 -7.35 -14.51
C ALA A 149 8.88 -7.42 -13.16
N ALA A 150 9.50 -7.99 -12.11
CA ALA A 150 8.89 -8.10 -10.79
C ALA A 150 8.69 -6.74 -10.07
N SER A 151 9.47 -5.72 -10.42
CA SER A 151 9.38 -4.38 -9.80
C SER A 151 8.80 -3.32 -10.73
N GLY A 152 8.58 -3.66 -12.00
CA GLY A 152 7.97 -2.78 -13.01
C GLY A 152 8.64 -1.41 -13.10
N GLU A 153 7.83 -0.36 -13.15
CA GLU A 153 8.28 1.04 -13.27
C GLU A 153 8.42 1.74 -11.92
N GLU A 154 8.34 1.01 -10.80
CA GLU A 154 8.40 1.59 -9.47
C GLU A 154 9.80 2.13 -9.13
N LEU A 155 9.86 3.44 -8.88
CA LEU A 155 11.08 4.10 -8.43
C LEU A 155 11.05 4.34 -6.92
N VAL A 156 12.01 3.75 -6.22
CA VAL A 156 12.19 3.92 -4.79
C VAL A 156 13.58 4.48 -4.52
N ALA A 157 13.63 5.61 -3.83
CA ALA A 157 14.86 6.24 -3.41
C ALA A 157 15.49 5.46 -2.26
N ASP A 158 16.74 5.02 -2.45
CA ASP A 158 17.55 4.42 -1.40
C ASP A 158 18.81 5.25 -1.18
N SER A 159 19.21 5.37 0.09
CA SER A 159 20.42 6.11 0.47
C SER A 159 21.68 5.27 0.25
N HIS A 160 22.09 4.99 -0.99
CA HIS A 160 23.30 4.19 -1.27
C HIS A 160 24.60 4.77 -0.67
N LEU A 161 25.63 3.91 -0.51
CA LEU A 161 26.97 4.29 0.01
C LEU A 161 27.93 4.83 -1.06
N LEU A 162 27.49 4.84 -2.33
CA LEU A 162 28.17 5.42 -3.49
C LEU A 162 27.13 6.16 -4.35
N PRO A 163 27.54 6.97 -5.34
CA PRO A 163 26.62 7.51 -6.32
C PRO A 163 25.87 6.37 -7.03
N ALA A 164 24.53 6.34 -6.90
CA ALA A 164 23.73 5.31 -7.52
C ALA A 164 22.37 5.84 -7.93
N VAL A 165 21.85 5.42 -9.09
CA VAL A 165 20.52 5.78 -9.61
C VAL A 165 19.66 4.53 -9.76
N ALA A 166 18.40 4.61 -9.34
CA ALA A 166 17.40 3.57 -9.64
C ALA A 166 16.62 3.95 -10.90
N VAL A 167 16.41 2.98 -11.79
CA VAL A 167 15.65 3.16 -13.04
C VAL A 167 14.56 2.11 -13.18
N GLY A 168 13.42 2.50 -13.76
CA GLY A 168 12.31 1.60 -14.06
C GLY A 168 12.70 0.56 -15.11
N LYS A 169 11.90 -0.50 -15.24
CA LYS A 169 12.22 -1.64 -16.12
C LYS A 169 12.50 -1.20 -17.55
N SER A 170 11.64 -0.39 -18.15
CA SER A 170 11.81 0.06 -19.54
C SER A 170 13.13 0.81 -19.78
N THR A 171 13.53 1.66 -18.83
CA THR A 171 14.81 2.39 -18.93
C THR A 171 15.99 1.47 -18.64
N GLY A 172 15.84 0.55 -17.69
CA GLY A 172 16.83 -0.49 -17.39
C GLY A 172 17.15 -1.37 -18.61
N ASP A 173 16.11 -1.81 -19.34
CA ASP A 173 16.27 -2.60 -20.56
C ASP A 173 17.06 -1.82 -21.64
N LYS A 174 16.72 -0.54 -21.86
CA LYS A 174 17.46 0.33 -22.79
C LYS A 174 18.93 0.52 -22.39
N ILE A 175 19.21 0.67 -21.10
CA ILE A 175 20.59 0.79 -20.59
C ILE A 175 21.35 -0.53 -20.76
N ARG A 176 20.67 -1.67 -20.58
CA ARG A 176 21.26 -2.99 -20.82
C ARG A 176 21.63 -3.17 -22.28
N ASP A 177 20.71 -2.85 -23.19
CA ASP A 177 20.96 -2.86 -24.63
C ASP A 177 22.14 -1.94 -24.99
N TYR A 178 22.15 -0.72 -24.46
CA TYR A 178 23.25 0.23 -24.67
C TYR A 178 24.60 -0.34 -24.21
N ALA A 179 24.64 -0.95 -23.03
CA ALA A 179 25.86 -1.56 -22.52
C ALA A 179 26.36 -2.71 -23.42
N GLN A 180 25.44 -3.43 -24.07
CA GLN A 180 25.70 -4.63 -24.91
C GLN A 180 26.07 -4.33 -26.36
N ARG A 181 25.75 -3.13 -26.88
CA ARG A 181 25.93 -2.75 -28.30
C ARG A 181 27.40 -2.60 -28.78
N GLY A 182 28.38 -2.92 -27.94
CA GLY A 182 29.81 -2.80 -28.24
C GLY A 182 30.37 -1.38 -28.06
N GLY A 183 31.70 -1.24 -28.04
CA GLY A 183 32.42 0.02 -27.78
C GLY A 183 32.81 0.21 -26.32
N ARG A 184 33.13 1.46 -25.95
CA ARG A 184 33.38 1.88 -24.55
C ARG A 184 32.17 2.68 -24.05
N PRO A 185 31.14 2.03 -23.48
CA PRO A 185 29.99 2.76 -22.99
C PRO A 185 30.42 3.84 -21.97
N MET A 186 29.67 4.93 -21.92
CA MET A 186 29.93 6.07 -21.05
C MET A 186 28.62 6.43 -20.38
N ALA A 187 28.67 6.77 -19.09
CA ALA A 187 27.50 7.24 -18.38
C ALA A 187 27.90 8.32 -17.37
N MET A 188 27.06 9.32 -17.22
CA MET A 188 27.24 10.35 -16.21
C MET A 188 26.08 10.28 -15.24
N LEU A 189 26.39 10.17 -13.95
CA LEU A 189 25.39 10.29 -12.88
C LEU A 189 25.43 11.72 -12.37
N SER A 190 24.33 12.44 -12.51
CA SER A 190 24.20 13.81 -11.99
C SER A 190 22.99 13.92 -11.07
N PHE A 191 23.08 14.77 -10.05
CA PHE A 191 22.00 15.02 -9.12
C PHE A 191 21.16 16.20 -9.61
N GLY A 192 19.87 15.96 -9.87
CA GLY A 192 18.94 16.96 -10.40
C GLY A 192 18.03 17.60 -9.35
N GLY A 193 18.18 17.22 -8.07
CA GLY A 193 17.27 17.64 -7.01
C GLY A 193 15.93 16.88 -6.99
N THR A 194 14.96 17.42 -6.27
CA THR A 194 13.62 16.83 -6.14
C THR A 194 12.70 17.43 -7.20
N ALA A 195 12.08 16.58 -8.02
CA ALA A 195 11.03 17.00 -8.94
C ALA A 195 9.66 16.88 -8.26
N LEU A 196 8.81 17.87 -8.51
CA LEU A 196 7.42 17.93 -8.02
C LEU A 196 6.46 17.86 -9.22
N GLY A 197 5.19 17.55 -8.94
CA GLY A 197 4.16 17.50 -9.98
C GLY A 197 4.25 16.29 -10.91
N ILE A 198 4.81 15.18 -10.43
CA ILE A 198 4.93 13.95 -11.21
C ILE A 198 3.54 13.43 -11.62
N GLN A 199 3.43 13.03 -12.88
CA GLN A 199 2.24 12.43 -13.46
C GLN A 199 2.60 11.07 -14.07
N PRO A 200 1.78 10.03 -13.88
CA PRO A 200 0.58 10.00 -13.03
C PRO A 200 0.91 9.91 -11.53
N SER A 201 0.07 10.49 -10.67
CA SER A 201 0.13 10.33 -9.21
C SER A 201 -1.28 10.44 -8.59
N PRO A 202 -1.66 9.60 -7.61
CA PRO A 202 -0.85 8.52 -7.03
C PRO A 202 -0.83 7.25 -7.90
N VAL A 203 0.14 6.38 -7.63
CA VAL A 203 0.26 5.05 -8.26
C VAL A 203 0.39 4.00 -7.16
N VAL A 204 -0.25 2.84 -7.31
CA VAL A 204 -0.10 1.74 -6.33
C VAL A 204 1.32 1.19 -6.44
N ALA A 205 2.06 1.18 -5.33
CA ALA A 205 3.44 0.71 -5.27
C ALA A 205 3.53 -0.77 -5.70
N ALA A 206 4.56 -1.14 -6.47
CA ALA A 206 4.74 -2.51 -6.98
C ALA A 206 4.92 -3.51 -5.83
N PHE A 207 5.66 -3.14 -4.79
CA PHE A 207 5.90 -4.02 -3.63
C PHE A 207 4.69 -4.24 -2.72
N SER A 208 3.63 -3.43 -2.83
CA SER A 208 2.52 -3.54 -1.90
C SER A 208 1.85 -4.92 -2.06
N SER A 209 1.52 -5.69 -1.02
CA SER A 209 0.83 -6.98 -1.25
C SER A 209 -0.52 -6.77 -1.95
N ARG A 210 -1.09 -7.74 -2.67
CA ARG A 210 -2.42 -7.61 -3.33
C ARG A 210 -3.45 -8.52 -2.65
N GLY A 211 -4.73 -8.17 -2.77
CA GLY A 211 -5.84 -9.07 -2.43
C GLY A 211 -5.97 -10.21 -3.46
N PRO A 212 -6.94 -11.13 -3.28
CA PRO A 212 -8.00 -11.11 -2.27
C PRO A 212 -7.51 -11.46 -0.85
N ASN A 213 -8.38 -11.30 0.14
CA ASN A 213 -8.14 -11.81 1.47
C ASN A 213 -8.22 -13.34 1.48
N THR A 214 -7.08 -14.02 1.62
CA THR A 214 -7.02 -15.49 1.58
C THR A 214 -7.60 -16.15 2.82
N VAL A 215 -7.70 -15.44 3.94
CA VAL A 215 -8.26 -15.97 5.20
C VAL A 215 -9.78 -15.89 5.19
N VAL A 216 -10.32 -14.73 4.78
CA VAL A 216 -11.77 -14.50 4.66
C VAL A 216 -12.08 -13.83 3.34
N PRO A 217 -12.28 -14.59 2.25
CA PRO A 217 -12.50 -14.06 0.90
C PRO A 217 -13.69 -13.10 0.78
N ASP A 218 -14.71 -13.22 1.64
CA ASP A 218 -15.89 -12.35 1.72
C ASP A 218 -15.58 -10.93 2.25
N ILE A 219 -14.36 -10.67 2.74
CA ILE A 219 -13.91 -9.33 3.16
C ILE A 219 -12.83 -8.83 2.21
N LEU A 220 -13.14 -7.74 1.49
CA LEU A 220 -12.21 -7.11 0.54
C LEU A 220 -10.98 -6.57 1.28
N LYS A 221 -9.78 -6.88 0.74
CA LYS A 221 -8.52 -6.29 1.19
C LYS A 221 -7.66 -5.86 0.00
N PRO A 222 -6.92 -4.75 0.12
CA PRO A 222 -6.76 -3.88 1.30
C PRO A 222 -8.00 -3.02 1.56
N ASP A 223 -8.01 -2.22 2.63
CA ASP A 223 -9.14 -1.30 2.87
C ASP A 223 -9.04 -0.02 2.03
N MET A 224 -7.84 0.57 1.99
CA MET A 224 -7.53 1.83 1.30
C MET A 224 -6.01 1.96 1.10
N ILE A 225 -5.59 2.97 0.33
CA ILE A 225 -4.17 3.33 0.17
C ILE A 225 -3.89 4.73 0.69
N GLY A 226 -2.63 4.95 1.06
CA GLY A 226 -2.11 6.27 1.37
C GLY A 226 -0.64 6.41 0.95
N PRO A 227 0.01 7.52 1.28
CA PRO A 227 1.39 7.77 0.89
C PRO A 227 2.35 6.79 1.56
N GLY A 228 3.19 6.11 0.79
CA GLY A 228 4.11 5.10 1.36
C GLY A 228 5.43 4.95 0.63
N VAL A 229 5.69 5.74 -0.39
CA VAL A 229 6.92 5.67 -1.17
C VAL A 229 7.66 6.99 -1.03
N ASN A 230 8.97 6.90 -0.75
CA ASN A 230 9.90 8.01 -0.58
C ASN A 230 9.46 8.99 0.52
N ILE A 231 9.05 8.45 1.67
CA ILE A 231 8.60 9.25 2.81
C ILE A 231 9.79 9.68 3.66
N LEU A 232 9.98 10.99 3.77
CA LEU A 232 10.92 11.62 4.69
C LEU A 232 10.32 11.64 6.11
N ALA A 233 11.03 11.09 7.08
CA ALA A 233 10.62 11.12 8.48
C ALA A 233 11.83 11.17 9.43
N GLY A 234 11.58 11.43 10.71
CA GLY A 234 12.62 11.44 11.74
C GLY A 234 13.35 10.09 11.85
N TRP A 235 14.64 10.15 12.13
CA TRP A 235 15.52 8.99 12.21
C TRP A 235 16.42 9.10 13.45
N SER A 236 16.48 8.04 14.27
CA SER A 236 17.11 8.10 15.59
C SER A 236 18.63 8.34 15.58
N GLY A 237 19.28 8.18 14.41
CA GLY A 237 20.73 8.21 14.32
C GLY A 237 21.44 6.99 14.94
N VAL A 238 20.72 6.00 15.48
CA VAL A 238 21.38 4.77 15.99
C VAL A 238 21.98 3.96 14.83
N LYS A 239 21.25 3.86 13.72
CA LYS A 239 21.69 3.22 12.47
C LYS A 239 21.89 4.27 11.38
N GLY A 240 22.79 4.00 10.44
CA GLY A 240 22.91 4.82 9.23
C GLY A 240 21.68 4.72 8.33
N PRO A 241 21.52 5.62 7.35
CA PRO A 241 20.35 5.68 6.46
C PRO A 241 20.06 4.37 5.71
N THR A 242 21.09 3.58 5.40
CA THR A 242 20.92 2.27 4.74
C THR A 242 20.48 1.15 5.68
N GLY A 243 20.60 1.35 6.99
CA GLY A 243 20.44 0.28 7.99
C GLY A 243 21.62 -0.72 8.05
N LEU A 244 22.62 -0.63 7.16
CA LEU A 244 23.78 -1.51 7.15
C LEU A 244 24.74 -1.17 8.28
N ALA A 245 25.33 -2.19 8.93
CA ALA A 245 26.31 -1.98 10.01
C ALA A 245 27.54 -1.15 9.58
N LYS A 246 27.93 -1.27 8.30
CA LYS A 246 29.03 -0.51 7.69
C LYS A 246 28.70 0.95 7.35
N ASP A 247 27.45 1.38 7.48
CA ASP A 247 27.05 2.76 7.21
C ASP A 247 27.24 3.65 8.44
N GLY A 248 28.38 4.35 8.46
CA GLY A 248 28.73 5.29 9.51
C GLY A 248 28.00 6.63 9.44
N ARG A 249 27.19 6.92 8.41
CA ARG A 249 26.49 8.21 8.29
C ARG A 249 25.43 8.35 9.38
N ARG A 250 25.20 9.58 9.83
CA ARG A 250 24.20 9.93 10.85
C ARG A 250 23.43 11.14 10.39
N THR A 251 22.11 11.03 10.45
CA THR A 251 21.18 12.06 9.96
C THR A 251 19.94 12.07 10.86
N PRO A 252 19.38 13.25 11.17
CA PRO A 252 18.13 13.35 11.93
C PRO A 252 16.90 12.92 11.13
N PHE A 253 17.00 12.82 9.80
CA PHE A 253 15.91 12.40 8.92
C PHE A 253 16.36 11.35 7.91
N ASN A 254 15.45 10.45 7.54
CA ASN A 254 15.69 9.44 6.52
C ASN A 254 14.49 9.33 5.57
N ILE A 255 14.75 8.90 4.34
CA ILE A 255 13.72 8.64 3.32
C ILE A 255 13.60 7.13 3.15
N ILE A 256 12.42 6.60 3.44
CA ILE A 256 12.14 5.17 3.30
C ILE A 256 10.78 4.93 2.67
N SER A 257 10.60 3.73 2.13
CA SER A 257 9.39 3.30 1.45
C SER A 257 8.86 2.02 2.06
N GLY A 258 7.54 1.90 2.09
CA GLY A 258 6.86 0.73 2.60
C GLY A 258 5.41 1.04 2.95
N THR A 259 4.61 -0.01 3.02
CA THR A 259 3.27 0.04 3.61
C THR A 259 3.33 0.46 5.09
N SER A 260 4.45 0.16 5.76
CA SER A 260 4.80 0.66 7.09
C SER A 260 4.85 2.19 7.16
N MET A 261 5.10 2.90 6.05
CA MET A 261 5.09 4.36 5.98
C MET A 261 3.70 4.91 5.68
N SER A 262 2.83 4.17 4.99
CA SER A 262 1.42 4.54 4.81
C SER A 262 0.59 4.34 6.06
N CYS A 263 0.93 3.31 6.84
CA CYS A 263 0.32 3.02 8.12
C CYS A 263 0.19 4.28 9.02
N PRO A 264 1.29 4.99 9.38
CA PRO A 264 1.24 6.17 10.24
C PRO A 264 0.52 7.37 9.62
N HIS A 265 0.56 7.56 8.29
CA HIS A 265 -0.22 8.62 7.64
C HIS A 265 -1.72 8.43 7.93
N ILE A 266 -2.24 7.24 7.65
CA ILE A 266 -3.66 6.98 7.88
C ILE A 266 -3.98 6.90 9.39
N SER A 267 -3.02 6.53 10.25
CA SER A 267 -3.21 6.61 11.72
C SER A 267 -3.36 8.06 12.17
N GLY A 268 -2.54 8.96 11.66
CA GLY A 268 -2.65 10.40 11.93
C GLY A 268 -3.99 10.95 11.46
N LEU A 269 -4.44 10.58 10.26
CA LEU A 269 -5.78 10.94 9.77
C LEU A 269 -6.89 10.41 10.67
N ALA A 270 -6.81 9.15 11.11
CA ALA A 270 -7.80 8.59 12.03
C ALA A 270 -7.82 9.34 13.38
N ALA A 271 -6.67 9.75 13.90
CA ALA A 271 -6.57 10.55 15.12
C ALA A 271 -7.17 11.95 14.93
N LEU A 272 -6.90 12.62 13.81
CA LEU A 272 -7.50 13.91 13.47
C LEU A 272 -9.02 13.81 13.33
N LEU A 273 -9.53 12.76 12.69
CA LEU A 273 -10.96 12.51 12.61
C LEU A 273 -11.57 12.21 13.97
N LYS A 274 -10.88 11.48 14.85
CA LYS A 274 -11.33 11.24 16.23
C LYS A 274 -11.36 12.54 17.04
N ALA A 275 -10.42 13.46 16.82
CA ALA A 275 -10.41 14.77 17.47
C ALA A 275 -11.57 15.65 16.97
N ALA A 276 -11.84 15.65 15.66
CA ALA A 276 -12.96 16.38 15.07
C ALA A 276 -14.33 15.76 15.41
N HIS A 277 -14.39 14.44 15.57
CA HIS A 277 -15.59 13.68 15.90
C HIS A 277 -15.37 12.77 17.12
N PRO A 278 -15.34 13.32 18.35
CA PRO A 278 -14.99 12.58 19.56
C PRO A 278 -15.88 11.36 19.85
N ASN A 279 -17.13 11.39 19.38
CA ASN A 279 -18.11 10.32 19.61
C ASN A 279 -18.08 9.21 18.55
N TRP A 280 -17.31 9.37 17.47
CA TRP A 280 -17.24 8.34 16.45
C TRP A 280 -16.49 7.10 16.95
N SER A 281 -17.05 5.93 16.65
CA SER A 281 -16.38 4.66 16.85
C SER A 281 -15.17 4.53 15.91
N PRO A 282 -14.23 3.60 16.19
CA PRO A 282 -13.20 3.23 15.22
C PRO A 282 -13.74 2.80 13.85
N ALA A 283 -14.88 2.13 13.83
CA ALA A 283 -15.52 1.66 12.59
C ALA A 283 -16.11 2.83 11.79
N ALA A 284 -16.72 3.81 12.46
CA ALA A 284 -17.21 5.03 11.82
C ALA A 284 -16.07 5.85 11.20
N ILE A 285 -14.94 6.04 11.92
CA ILE A 285 -13.75 6.72 11.39
C ILE A 285 -13.18 5.97 10.17
N LYS A 286 -13.07 4.65 10.27
CA LYS A 286 -12.64 3.82 9.14
C LYS A 286 -13.58 3.95 7.96
N SER A 287 -14.90 3.93 8.20
CA SER A 287 -15.90 4.09 7.16
C SER A 287 -15.73 5.42 6.45
N ALA A 288 -15.63 6.52 7.21
CA ALA A 288 -15.42 7.86 6.66
C ALA A 288 -14.20 7.91 5.75
N LEU A 289 -13.06 7.37 6.19
CA LEU A 289 -11.84 7.30 5.38
C LEU A 289 -11.98 6.46 4.11
N MET A 290 -12.77 5.37 4.14
CA MET A 290 -12.97 4.49 2.99
C MET A 290 -13.95 5.07 1.97
N THR A 291 -15.10 5.54 2.44
CA THR A 291 -16.22 5.91 1.55
C THR A 291 -16.01 7.22 0.82
N THR A 292 -15.05 8.03 1.25
CA THR A 292 -14.68 9.32 0.64
C THR A 292 -13.39 9.29 -0.17
N THR A 293 -12.76 8.11 -0.29
CA THR A 293 -11.56 7.93 -1.12
C THR A 293 -11.79 8.30 -2.58
N TYR A 294 -10.70 8.61 -3.28
CA TYR A 294 -10.69 8.80 -4.73
C TYR A 294 -9.94 7.68 -5.45
N THR A 295 -10.32 7.45 -6.71
CA THR A 295 -9.77 6.38 -7.57
C THR A 295 -9.22 6.90 -8.89
N MET A 296 -9.05 8.22 -9.02
CA MET A 296 -8.43 8.86 -10.17
C MET A 296 -7.09 9.47 -9.78
N ASP A 297 -6.12 9.41 -10.69
CA ASP A 297 -4.86 10.13 -10.56
C ASP A 297 -5.00 11.60 -10.99
N ASN A 298 -3.92 12.36 -10.84
CA ASN A 298 -3.82 13.75 -11.26
C ASN A 298 -3.84 13.96 -12.80
N THR A 299 -3.97 12.89 -13.60
CA THR A 299 -4.25 12.95 -15.04
C THR A 299 -5.72 12.63 -15.35
N ASN A 300 -6.56 12.57 -14.31
CA ASN A 300 -7.97 12.20 -14.38
C ASN A 300 -8.20 10.78 -14.96
N SER A 301 -7.20 9.90 -14.82
CA SER A 301 -7.27 8.50 -15.23
C SER A 301 -7.38 7.59 -14.01
N SER A 302 -7.89 6.38 -14.19
CA SER A 302 -7.90 5.37 -13.13
C SER A 302 -6.50 5.14 -12.56
N LEU A 303 -6.40 4.98 -11.24
CA LEU A 303 -5.13 4.68 -10.57
C LEU A 303 -4.40 3.53 -11.26
N ARG A 304 -3.08 3.65 -11.43
CA ARG A 304 -2.25 2.64 -12.07
C ARG A 304 -1.56 1.74 -11.05
N ASP A 305 -1.18 0.54 -11.47
CA ASP A 305 -0.35 -0.38 -10.68
C ASP A 305 1.10 -0.33 -11.18
N ALA A 306 2.06 0.06 -10.35
CA ALA A 306 3.47 0.17 -10.76
C ALA A 306 4.15 -1.18 -11.08
N ALA A 307 3.57 -2.31 -10.68
CA ALA A 307 4.06 -3.65 -11.05
C ALA A 307 3.74 -3.99 -12.51
N GLY A 308 2.84 -3.25 -13.17
CA GLY A 308 2.49 -3.44 -14.57
C GLY A 308 2.14 -2.13 -15.26
N SER A 309 1.54 -2.23 -16.45
CA SER A 309 1.01 -1.08 -17.21
C SER A 309 -0.52 -0.98 -17.13
N SER A 310 -1.16 -1.85 -16.36
CA SER A 310 -2.63 -1.95 -16.26
C SER A 310 -3.19 -1.01 -15.19
N PRO A 311 -4.47 -0.61 -15.32
CA PRO A 311 -5.20 0.01 -14.22
C PRO A 311 -5.14 -0.86 -12.97
N ALA A 312 -4.89 -0.22 -11.82
CA ALA A 312 -4.99 -0.88 -10.53
C ALA A 312 -6.45 -1.29 -10.29
N THR A 313 -6.62 -2.33 -9.49
CA THR A 313 -7.95 -2.85 -9.13
C THR A 313 -8.23 -2.58 -7.65
N PRO A 314 -9.46 -2.77 -7.16
CA PRO A 314 -9.76 -2.81 -5.73
C PRO A 314 -8.91 -3.81 -4.93
N PHE A 315 -8.40 -4.89 -5.52
CA PHE A 315 -7.39 -5.73 -4.84
C PHE A 315 -6.02 -5.07 -4.74
N GLY A 316 -5.76 -4.07 -5.57
CA GLY A 316 -4.63 -3.15 -5.55
C GLY A 316 -4.82 -1.99 -4.57
N PHE A 317 -5.96 -1.29 -4.57
CA PHE A 317 -6.15 -0.07 -3.79
C PHE A 317 -7.28 -0.04 -2.74
N GLY A 318 -8.07 -1.11 -2.63
CA GLY A 318 -9.22 -1.14 -1.72
C GLY A 318 -10.33 -0.21 -2.20
N ALA A 319 -10.76 0.71 -1.34
CA ALA A 319 -11.70 1.77 -1.70
C ALA A 319 -11.07 2.84 -2.61
N GLY A 320 -9.78 3.14 -2.41
CA GLY A 320 -9.06 4.16 -3.16
C GLY A 320 -7.99 4.83 -2.31
N HIS A 321 -7.45 5.95 -2.81
CA HIS A 321 -6.54 6.80 -2.07
C HIS A 321 -7.32 7.71 -1.12
N VAL A 322 -6.81 7.87 0.11
CA VAL A 322 -7.47 8.70 1.12
C VAL A 322 -7.58 10.16 0.71
N ASP A 323 -8.74 10.74 1.05
CA ASP A 323 -9.04 12.16 0.96
C ASP A 323 -9.37 12.69 2.37
N PRO A 324 -8.40 13.32 3.06
CA PRO A 324 -8.60 13.81 4.42
C PRO A 324 -9.74 14.83 4.55
N GLN A 325 -9.91 15.70 3.55
CA GLN A 325 -10.86 16.79 3.59
C GLN A 325 -12.28 16.24 3.48
N LYS A 326 -12.54 15.35 2.51
CA LYS A 326 -13.86 14.73 2.37
C LYS A 326 -14.19 13.80 3.55
N ALA A 327 -13.20 13.10 4.11
CA ALA A 327 -13.42 12.22 5.26
C ALA A 327 -13.89 12.95 6.53
N LEU A 328 -13.70 14.27 6.62
CA LEU A 328 -14.19 15.08 7.73
C LEU A 328 -15.72 15.17 7.78
N SER A 329 -16.39 15.14 6.63
CA SER A 329 -17.85 15.18 6.51
C SER A 329 -18.32 14.15 5.47
N PRO A 330 -18.37 12.86 5.84
CA PRO A 330 -18.64 11.78 4.89
C PRO A 330 -20.15 11.61 4.59
N GLY A 331 -21.04 12.33 5.27
CA GLY A 331 -22.49 12.18 5.18
C GLY A 331 -23.01 10.93 5.90
N LEU A 332 -22.62 9.74 5.45
CA LEU A 332 -23.01 8.46 6.06
C LEU A 332 -21.80 7.60 6.43
N VAL A 333 -21.96 6.77 7.47
CA VAL A 333 -20.97 5.79 7.88
C VAL A 333 -21.56 4.40 8.08
N TYR A 334 -20.76 3.38 7.78
CA TYR A 334 -20.97 1.99 8.18
C TYR A 334 -20.35 1.77 9.55
N ASP A 335 -21.17 1.83 10.60
CA ASP A 335 -20.72 1.58 11.97
C ASP A 335 -20.78 0.08 12.29
N ILE A 336 -19.89 -0.39 13.17
CA ILE A 336 -19.75 -1.79 13.55
C ILE A 336 -19.49 -1.85 15.06
N SER A 337 -20.33 -2.59 15.79
CA SER A 337 -20.15 -2.78 17.22
C SER A 337 -19.26 -3.98 17.54
N THR A 338 -18.89 -4.12 18.81
CA THR A 338 -18.14 -5.30 19.28
C THR A 338 -18.92 -6.60 19.06
N SER A 339 -20.24 -6.58 19.25
CA SER A 339 -21.10 -7.76 19.03
C SER A 339 -21.15 -8.18 17.56
N ASP A 340 -21.04 -7.23 16.62
CA ASP A 340 -20.96 -7.55 15.19
C ASP A 340 -19.66 -8.29 14.86
N TYR A 341 -18.54 -7.91 15.48
CA TYR A 341 -17.28 -8.64 15.35
C TYR A 341 -17.35 -10.04 15.98
N VAL A 342 -18.05 -10.21 17.10
CA VAL A 342 -18.31 -11.53 17.69
C VAL A 342 -19.12 -12.39 16.72
N ALA A 343 -20.22 -11.87 16.17
CA ALA A 343 -21.03 -12.58 15.18
C ALA A 343 -20.23 -12.95 13.92
N PHE A 344 -19.34 -12.06 13.49
CA PHE A 344 -18.40 -12.34 12.40
C PHE A 344 -17.43 -13.48 12.73
N LEU A 345 -16.80 -13.47 13.91
CA LEU A 345 -15.93 -14.56 14.34
C LEU A 345 -16.69 -15.89 14.46
N CYS A 346 -17.92 -15.86 14.97
CA CYS A 346 -18.80 -17.04 14.99
C CYS A 346 -19.08 -17.58 13.58
N SER A 347 -19.23 -16.70 12.58
CA SER A 347 -19.46 -17.10 11.19
C SER A 347 -18.24 -17.73 10.49
N LEU A 348 -17.08 -17.70 11.14
CA LEU A 348 -15.83 -18.32 10.70
C LEU A 348 -15.53 -19.63 11.45
N ASP A 349 -16.51 -20.17 12.16
CA ASP A 349 -16.42 -21.41 12.95
C ASP A 349 -15.34 -21.39 14.05
N TYR A 350 -14.97 -20.20 14.55
CA TYR A 350 -14.14 -20.10 15.76
C TYR A 350 -14.88 -20.63 16.98
N SER A 351 -14.22 -21.45 17.78
CA SER A 351 -14.75 -21.90 19.06
C SER A 351 -14.98 -20.72 20.02
N ALA A 352 -15.96 -20.86 20.92
CA ALA A 352 -16.22 -19.84 21.94
C ALA A 352 -14.96 -19.51 22.76
N ALA A 353 -14.11 -20.50 23.04
CA ALA A 353 -12.83 -20.30 23.73
C ALA A 353 -11.90 -19.37 22.93
N HIS A 354 -11.74 -19.59 21.62
CA HIS A 354 -10.94 -18.70 20.77
C HIS A 354 -11.50 -17.27 20.74
N ILE A 355 -12.82 -17.14 20.62
CA ILE A 355 -13.47 -15.82 20.58
C ILE A 355 -13.25 -15.08 21.90
N ARG A 356 -13.34 -15.75 23.06
CA ARG A 356 -13.04 -15.15 24.36
C ARG A 356 -11.59 -14.66 24.45
N VAL A 357 -10.64 -15.44 23.92
CA VAL A 357 -9.22 -15.03 23.89
C VAL A 357 -9.01 -13.77 23.06
N ILE A 358 -9.68 -13.66 21.92
CA ILE A 358 -9.57 -12.52 20.99
C ILE A 358 -10.28 -11.28 21.54
N THR A 359 -11.52 -11.43 21.98
CA THR A 359 -12.41 -10.32 22.36
C THR A 359 -12.27 -9.91 23.83
N LYS A 360 -11.69 -10.78 24.67
CA LYS A 360 -11.63 -10.64 26.13
C LYS A 360 -13.01 -10.56 26.81
N MET A 361 -14.07 -10.95 26.11
CA MET A 361 -15.43 -11.02 26.67
C MET A 361 -15.64 -12.31 27.45
N ALA A 362 -16.32 -12.25 28.59
CA ALA A 362 -16.68 -13.44 29.38
C ALA A 362 -17.78 -14.27 28.70
N ASN A 363 -18.82 -13.59 28.22
CA ASN A 363 -19.97 -14.21 27.57
C ASN A 363 -19.90 -14.01 26.06
N VAL A 364 -19.80 -15.13 25.34
CA VAL A 364 -19.85 -15.17 23.87
C VAL A 364 -21.14 -15.89 23.49
N SER A 365 -22.01 -15.18 22.79
CA SER A 365 -23.22 -15.75 22.18
C SER A 365 -23.09 -15.64 20.66
N CYS A 366 -23.25 -16.76 19.97
CA CYS A 366 -23.16 -16.81 18.52
C CYS A 366 -24.57 -16.79 17.91
N PRO A 367 -24.94 -15.71 17.18
CA PRO A 367 -26.24 -15.66 16.55
C PRO A 367 -26.34 -16.68 15.41
N PRO A 368 -27.47 -17.40 15.28
CA PRO A 368 -27.66 -18.39 14.25
C PRO A 368 -27.63 -17.73 12.86
N ARG A 369 -27.02 -18.41 11.88
CA ARG A 369 -26.97 -18.00 10.45
C ARG A 369 -26.16 -16.74 10.13
N SER A 370 -25.18 -16.40 10.96
CA SER A 370 -24.20 -15.34 10.63
C SER A 370 -23.32 -15.77 9.45
N ARG A 371 -23.09 -14.87 8.49
CA ARG A 371 -22.16 -15.11 7.36
C ARG A 371 -21.07 -14.04 7.36
N PRO A 372 -19.83 -14.37 6.95
CA PRO A 372 -18.74 -13.41 6.98
C PRO A 372 -19.03 -12.10 6.22
N GLY A 373 -19.69 -12.19 5.06
CA GLY A 373 -20.05 -11.02 4.25
C GLY A 373 -21.20 -10.16 4.80
N ASP A 374 -21.91 -10.61 5.84
CA ASP A 374 -22.97 -9.84 6.51
C ASP A 374 -22.41 -8.80 7.51
N LEU A 375 -21.10 -8.83 7.80
CA LEU A 375 -20.43 -7.76 8.54
C LEU A 375 -20.71 -6.41 7.88
N ASN A 376 -21.08 -5.38 8.66
CA ASN A 376 -21.46 -4.07 8.17
C ASN A 376 -20.26 -3.25 7.66
N TYR A 377 -19.57 -3.78 6.66
CA TYR A 377 -18.27 -3.31 6.20
C TYR A 377 -18.40 -2.36 4.99
N PRO A 378 -17.57 -1.30 4.85
CA PRO A 378 -17.69 -0.28 3.79
C PRO A 378 -17.28 -0.76 2.38
N SER A 379 -17.27 -2.06 2.14
CA SER A 379 -16.95 -2.69 0.85
C SER A 379 -17.64 -4.04 0.75
N PHE A 380 -17.68 -4.58 -0.48
CA PHE A 380 -18.25 -5.88 -0.76
C PHE A 380 -17.22 -6.78 -1.46
N SER A 381 -17.06 -8.01 -0.99
CA SER A 381 -16.34 -9.05 -1.72
C SER A 381 -17.28 -10.23 -1.91
N VAL A 382 -17.72 -10.42 -3.15
CA VAL A 382 -18.74 -11.39 -3.53
C VAL A 382 -18.04 -12.63 -4.07
N VAL A 383 -18.25 -13.76 -3.41
CA VAL A 383 -17.68 -15.05 -3.80
C VAL A 383 -18.77 -15.94 -4.37
N PHE A 384 -18.83 -16.06 -5.69
CA PHE A 384 -19.76 -16.93 -6.37
C PHE A 384 -19.27 -18.39 -6.35
N ARG A 385 -20.18 -19.31 -6.05
CA ARG A 385 -19.93 -20.76 -6.15
C ARG A 385 -20.23 -21.24 -7.57
N LYS A 386 -19.73 -22.43 -7.95
CA LYS A 386 -20.05 -23.11 -9.22
C LYS A 386 -21.51 -23.52 -9.31
N LYS A 387 -22.40 -22.56 -9.47
CA LYS A 387 -23.81 -22.77 -9.80
C LYS A 387 -24.17 -21.83 -10.94
N PRO A 388 -24.96 -22.28 -11.94
CA PRO A 388 -25.27 -21.49 -13.15
C PRO A 388 -25.84 -20.10 -12.85
N ARG A 389 -26.54 -19.95 -11.72
CA ARG A 389 -27.06 -18.68 -11.19
C ARG A 389 -26.92 -18.64 -9.67
N HIS A 390 -25.70 -18.40 -9.19
CA HIS A 390 -25.47 -18.22 -7.76
C HIS A 390 -25.86 -16.79 -7.35
N VAL A 391 -26.76 -16.68 -6.37
CA VAL A 391 -27.20 -15.41 -5.79
C VAL A 391 -26.60 -15.25 -4.40
N VAL A 392 -25.98 -14.09 -4.16
CA VAL A 392 -25.44 -13.70 -2.84
C VAL A 392 -26.14 -12.42 -2.42
N ARG A 393 -26.73 -12.43 -1.22
CA ARG A 393 -27.39 -11.25 -0.66
C ARG A 393 -26.69 -10.84 0.63
N TYR A 394 -26.28 -9.57 0.70
CA TYR A 394 -25.69 -8.96 1.88
C TYR A 394 -26.61 -7.87 2.44
N ARG A 395 -26.61 -7.74 3.77
CA ARG A 395 -27.26 -6.63 4.48
C ARG A 395 -26.23 -5.59 4.88
N ARG A 396 -26.59 -4.32 4.80
CA ARG A 396 -25.82 -3.20 5.35
C ARG A 396 -26.74 -2.25 6.10
N GLU A 397 -26.15 -1.51 7.02
CA GLU A 397 -26.80 -0.47 7.83
C GLU A 397 -25.94 0.80 7.77
N LEU A 398 -26.53 1.89 7.34
CA LEU A 398 -25.89 3.20 7.28
C LEU A 398 -26.40 4.06 8.43
N THR A 399 -25.49 4.77 9.08
CA THR A 399 -25.82 5.79 10.08
C THR A 399 -25.57 7.17 9.48
N ASN A 400 -26.54 8.07 9.59
CA ASN A 400 -26.36 9.47 9.17
C ASN A 400 -25.51 10.23 10.18
N VAL A 401 -24.39 10.78 9.71
CA VAL A 401 -23.49 11.66 10.49
C VAL A 401 -23.41 13.07 9.90
N GLY A 402 -24.15 13.32 8.82
CA GLY A 402 -24.34 14.64 8.22
C GLY A 402 -25.62 15.31 8.71
N PRO A 403 -26.10 16.33 7.97
CA PRO A 403 -27.32 17.07 8.29
C PRO A 403 -28.57 16.19 8.42
N ALA A 404 -29.57 16.69 9.16
CA ALA A 404 -30.91 16.10 9.19
C ALA A 404 -31.65 16.29 7.86
N MET A 405 -32.74 15.54 7.67
CA MET A 405 -33.54 15.55 6.43
C MET A 405 -32.73 15.23 5.15
N ALA A 406 -31.70 14.40 5.27
CA ALA A 406 -30.88 14.00 4.14
C ALA A 406 -31.51 12.84 3.35
N VAL A 407 -31.50 12.95 2.03
CA VAL A 407 -31.98 11.93 1.10
C VAL A 407 -30.81 11.45 0.25
N TYR A 408 -30.68 10.13 0.13
CA TYR A 408 -29.64 9.51 -0.69
C TYR A 408 -30.26 8.55 -1.69
N ASP A 409 -29.86 8.68 -2.95
CA ASP A 409 -30.21 7.78 -4.02
C ASP A 409 -29.03 6.85 -4.36
N VAL A 410 -29.34 5.57 -4.59
CA VAL A 410 -28.33 4.59 -4.92
C VAL A 410 -27.90 4.70 -6.38
N LYS A 411 -26.59 4.64 -6.62
CA LYS A 411 -25.98 4.43 -7.94
C LYS A 411 -25.11 3.19 -7.88
N VAL A 412 -25.12 2.41 -8.95
CA VAL A 412 -24.41 1.13 -9.01
C VAL A 412 -23.67 1.02 -10.33
N SER A 413 -22.44 0.50 -10.28
CA SER A 413 -21.67 0.07 -11.43
C SER A 413 -21.22 -1.36 -11.21
N GLY A 414 -21.68 -2.27 -12.06
CA GLY A 414 -21.30 -3.68 -12.01
C GLY A 414 -20.71 -4.15 -13.36
N PRO A 415 -19.91 -5.23 -13.36
CA PRO A 415 -19.40 -5.83 -14.58
C PRO A 415 -20.51 -6.58 -15.35
N ALA A 416 -20.29 -6.86 -16.63
CA ALA A 416 -21.22 -7.66 -17.43
C ALA A 416 -21.45 -9.09 -16.88
N SER A 417 -20.53 -9.59 -16.05
CA SER A 417 -20.55 -10.91 -15.41
C SER A 417 -21.44 -11.02 -14.18
N ALA A 418 -21.90 -9.90 -13.60
CA ALA A 418 -22.68 -9.91 -12.38
C ALA A 418 -23.85 -8.91 -12.44
N GLY A 419 -25.04 -9.36 -12.03
CA GLY A 419 -26.16 -8.48 -11.71
C GLY A 419 -26.03 -7.91 -10.30
N VAL A 420 -26.44 -6.66 -10.11
CA VAL A 420 -26.43 -5.98 -8.81
C VAL A 420 -27.75 -5.24 -8.63
N THR A 421 -28.47 -5.57 -7.56
CA THR A 421 -29.73 -4.92 -7.20
C THR A 421 -29.67 -4.45 -5.76
N VAL A 422 -30.07 -3.20 -5.52
CA VAL A 422 -30.09 -2.60 -4.18
C VAL A 422 -31.52 -2.27 -3.78
N THR A 423 -31.92 -2.60 -2.56
CA THR A 423 -33.27 -2.35 -2.04
C THR A 423 -33.23 -1.86 -0.59
N PRO A 424 -33.88 -0.73 -0.26
CA PRO A 424 -34.54 0.20 -1.19
C PRO A 424 -33.53 0.94 -2.08
N ALA A 425 -33.99 1.60 -3.16
CA ALA A 425 -33.14 2.43 -4.02
C ALA A 425 -32.89 3.85 -3.48
N ARG A 426 -33.68 4.26 -2.48
CA ARG A 426 -33.63 5.57 -1.82
C ARG A 426 -33.64 5.40 -0.30
N LEU A 427 -32.79 6.14 0.40
CA LEU A 427 -32.76 6.21 1.85
C LEU A 427 -33.06 7.63 2.32
N VAL A 428 -33.93 7.75 3.33
CA VAL A 428 -34.32 9.03 3.93
C VAL A 428 -33.94 9.02 5.41
N PHE A 429 -33.13 10.00 5.80
CA PHE A 429 -32.68 10.21 7.17
C PHE A 429 -33.26 11.52 7.71
N LYS A 430 -34.27 11.40 8.57
CA LYS A 430 -34.97 12.54 9.20
C LYS A 430 -34.13 13.23 10.29
N LYS A 431 -33.21 12.51 10.93
CA LYS A 431 -32.37 13.04 12.01
C LYS A 431 -30.92 12.55 11.92
N VAL A 432 -30.01 13.29 12.55
CA VAL A 432 -28.62 12.87 12.76
C VAL A 432 -28.60 11.63 13.67
N GLY A 433 -27.71 10.68 13.38
CA GLY A 433 -27.62 9.40 14.08
C GLY A 433 -28.70 8.39 13.70
N GLN A 434 -29.64 8.74 12.82
CA GLN A 434 -30.62 7.76 12.33
C GLN A 434 -29.91 6.67 11.52
N LYS A 435 -30.30 5.43 11.78
CA LYS A 435 -29.82 4.25 11.07
C LYS A 435 -30.85 3.79 10.05
N GLN A 436 -30.38 3.42 8.87
CA GLN A 436 -31.21 2.82 7.82
C GLN A 436 -30.56 1.59 7.24
N ARG A 437 -31.36 0.56 6.98
CA ARG A 437 -30.89 -0.71 6.42
C ARG A 437 -31.19 -0.78 4.94
N TYR A 438 -30.30 -1.44 4.22
CA TYR A 438 -30.53 -1.82 2.83
C TYR A 438 -29.93 -3.21 2.55
N TYR A 439 -30.43 -3.83 1.49
CA TYR A 439 -29.98 -5.11 1.00
C TYR A 439 -29.36 -4.95 -0.36
N VAL A 440 -28.28 -5.68 -0.60
CA VAL A 440 -27.67 -5.79 -1.91
C VAL A 440 -27.71 -7.24 -2.34
N THR A 441 -28.30 -7.48 -3.50
CA THR A 441 -28.37 -8.79 -4.13
C THR A 441 -27.42 -8.80 -5.33
N PHE A 442 -26.49 -9.74 -5.31
CA PHE A 442 -25.54 -10.00 -6.39
C PHE A 442 -25.89 -11.32 -7.04
N GLU A 443 -26.03 -11.33 -8.36
CA GLU A 443 -26.33 -12.53 -9.13
C GLU A 443 -25.21 -12.79 -10.13
N SER A 444 -24.62 -13.98 -10.09
CA SER A 444 -23.69 -14.41 -11.14
C SER A 444 -24.47 -14.61 -12.42
N LYS A 445 -24.14 -13.86 -13.47
CA LYS A 445 -24.64 -14.16 -14.82
C LYS A 445 -23.79 -15.31 -15.36
N ALA A 446 -24.43 -16.35 -15.88
CA ALA A 446 -23.77 -17.56 -16.34
C ALA A 446 -22.61 -17.22 -17.29
N ALA A 447 -21.38 -17.30 -16.79
CA ALA A 447 -20.19 -17.37 -17.61
C ALA A 447 -19.83 -18.85 -17.70
N GLY A 448 -19.51 -19.32 -18.91
CA GLY A 448 -19.10 -20.70 -19.14
C GLY A 448 -17.97 -21.15 -18.21
N PRO A 449 -17.74 -22.47 -18.09
CA PRO A 449 -16.65 -23.00 -17.28
C PRO A 449 -15.31 -22.33 -17.65
N GLY A 450 -14.64 -21.70 -16.67
CA GLY A 450 -13.29 -21.14 -16.87
C GLY A 450 -13.06 -19.67 -16.52
N ARG A 451 -14.04 -18.90 -16.02
CA ARG A 451 -13.78 -17.51 -15.57
C ARG A 451 -13.03 -17.49 -14.23
N ALA A 452 -11.70 -17.55 -14.30
CA ALA A 452 -10.79 -17.45 -13.15
C ALA A 452 -10.50 -16.00 -12.72
N LYS A 453 -10.75 -15.02 -13.60
CA LYS A 453 -10.35 -13.63 -13.36
C LYS A 453 -11.39 -12.88 -12.51
N PRO A 454 -10.97 -12.12 -11.49
CA PRO A 454 -11.87 -11.29 -10.71
C PRO A 454 -12.39 -10.12 -11.53
N ASP A 455 -13.62 -9.69 -11.25
CA ASP A 455 -14.20 -8.46 -11.77
C ASP A 455 -14.47 -7.46 -10.63
N PHE A 456 -14.74 -6.21 -10.98
CA PHE A 456 -14.90 -5.14 -10.01
C PHE A 456 -16.02 -4.17 -10.38
N GLY A 457 -16.54 -3.49 -9.37
CA GLY A 457 -17.61 -2.50 -9.49
C GLY A 457 -17.67 -1.63 -8.24
N TRP A 458 -18.76 -0.89 -8.08
CA TRP A 458 -19.01 -0.05 -6.90
C TRP A 458 -20.51 0.18 -6.69
N ILE A 459 -20.85 0.50 -5.46
CA ILE A 459 -22.17 1.00 -5.05
C ILE A 459 -21.93 2.33 -4.37
N SER A 460 -22.72 3.36 -4.69
CA SER A 460 -22.64 4.64 -4.00
C SER A 460 -24.01 5.16 -3.61
N TRP A 461 -24.11 5.68 -2.40
CA TRP A 461 -25.22 6.50 -1.97
C TRP A 461 -24.86 7.96 -2.21
N ALA A 462 -25.63 8.65 -3.05
CA ALA A 462 -25.38 10.03 -3.42
C ALA A 462 -26.52 10.95 -2.96
N SER A 463 -26.15 12.05 -2.33
CA SER A 463 -26.98 13.25 -2.14
C SER A 463 -26.41 14.39 -2.98
N ASP A 464 -26.96 15.60 -2.83
CA ASP A 464 -26.42 16.80 -3.49
C ASP A 464 -25.03 17.18 -2.95
N GLU A 465 -24.72 16.83 -1.69
CA GLU A 465 -23.48 17.22 -1.00
C GLU A 465 -22.48 16.05 -0.84
N HIS A 466 -22.97 14.81 -0.71
CA HIS A 466 -22.14 13.67 -0.30
C HIS A 466 -22.24 12.51 -1.29
N VAL A 467 -21.11 11.85 -1.54
CA VAL A 467 -21.04 10.58 -2.25
C VAL A 467 -20.36 9.55 -1.36
N VAL A 468 -21.13 8.57 -0.90
CA VAL A 468 -20.67 7.50 -0.01
C VAL A 468 -20.46 6.24 -0.85
N ARG A 469 -19.22 6.00 -1.29
CA ARG A 469 -18.91 4.93 -2.25
C ARG A 469 -18.28 3.70 -1.57
N SER A 470 -18.75 2.52 -1.94
CA SER A 470 -18.21 1.22 -1.53
C SER A 470 -17.77 0.41 -2.76
N PRO A 471 -16.51 -0.05 -2.84
CA PRO A 471 -16.07 -0.91 -3.93
C PRO A 471 -16.69 -2.31 -3.79
N VAL A 472 -16.87 -2.98 -4.93
CA VAL A 472 -17.29 -4.37 -5.02
C VAL A 472 -16.24 -5.17 -5.78
N ALA A 473 -15.80 -6.30 -5.23
CA ALA A 473 -15.02 -7.31 -5.92
C ALA A 473 -15.87 -8.56 -6.15
N TYR A 474 -15.79 -9.15 -7.35
CA TYR A 474 -16.48 -10.37 -7.73
C TYR A 474 -15.44 -11.44 -8.02
N THR A 475 -15.60 -12.60 -7.39
CA THR A 475 -14.74 -13.77 -7.60
C THR A 475 -15.60 -15.02 -7.78
N TRP A 476 -15.09 -15.98 -8.54
CA TRP A 476 -15.76 -17.27 -8.76
C TRP A 476 -14.85 -18.36 -8.22
N LYS A 477 -15.35 -19.15 -7.26
CA LYS A 477 -14.62 -20.33 -6.78
C LYS A 477 -14.54 -21.35 -7.92
N MET A 478 -13.29 -21.66 -8.28
CA MET A 478 -12.93 -22.75 -9.18
C MET A 478 -13.14 -24.12 -8.56
#